data_AF-A0A8X6HIL7-F1
#
_entry.id   AF-A0A8X6HIL7-F1
#
_cell.length_a   1.000
_cell.length_b   1.000
_cell.length_c   1.000
_cell.angle_alpha   90.00
_cell.angle_beta   90.00
_cell.angle_gamma   90.00
#
_symmetry.space_group_name_H-M   'P 1'
#
loop_
_entity.id
_entity.type
_entity.pdbx_description
1 polymer ?
#
loop_
_entity_poly.entity_id
_entity_poly.type
_entity_poly.pdbx_seq_one_letter_code
_entity_poly.pdbx_strand_id
1 'polypeptide(L)'
;MVFDAFSYSPSHPSLNDALKARTNLLPDILTMLLRFRFSNIAVISDGNPCDGVECPTSQVCQLDDRRNPICRCNSICSPDFRPMCGSDGRTYTNECTLRVEACKSRKNIRIIYTGECSSGANPCDSLQCGPYQNCDIDLLGIATCQCDAACEKAVRLVCGSDEQTYLNECEMRKQGCILKKSIKLAYRGEC
;
A
#
# COMPACT_ATOMS: atom_id res chain seq x y z
N MET A 1 5.16 -9.23 43.99
CA MET A 1 6.57 -9.65 44.11
C MET A 1 6.73 -10.93 43.30
N VAL A 2 7.86 -10.99 42.60
CA VAL A 2 8.38 -12.01 41.65
C VAL A 2 8.36 -13.43 42.22
N PHE A 3 8.29 -14.45 41.36
CA PHE A 3 9.03 -15.74 41.38
C PHE A 3 8.66 -16.51 40.10
N ASP A 4 9.49 -17.32 39.44
CA ASP A 4 10.91 -17.31 39.12
C ASP A 4 11.09 -18.40 38.04
N ALA A 5 12.17 -18.32 37.27
CA ALA A 5 12.56 -19.34 36.29
C ALA A 5 13.14 -20.60 36.98
N PHE A 6 13.17 -21.72 36.23
CA PHE A 6 13.82 -23.02 36.51
C PHE A 6 12.94 -24.13 37.13
N SER A 7 12.39 -24.99 36.26
CA SER A 7 12.35 -26.45 36.50
C SER A 7 12.33 -27.19 35.15
N TYR A 8 13.50 -27.70 34.76
CA TYR A 8 13.70 -28.64 33.66
C TYR A 8 13.30 -30.04 34.14
N SER A 9 12.50 -30.77 33.37
CA SER A 9 12.43 -32.24 33.47
C SER A 9 12.32 -32.88 32.08
N PRO A 10 13.08 -33.94 31.78
CA PRO A 10 13.31 -34.42 30.41
C PRO A 10 12.49 -35.68 30.11
N SER A 11 11.72 -35.71 29.01
CA SER A 11 11.26 -36.98 28.39
C SER A 11 10.43 -36.83 27.10
N HIS A 12 10.76 -35.92 26.19
CA HIS A 12 10.16 -35.95 24.85
C HIS A 12 11.22 -35.89 23.75
N PRO A 13 11.28 -36.89 22.85
CA PRO A 13 12.24 -36.89 21.76
C PRO A 13 11.95 -35.73 20.81
N SER A 14 13.00 -35.20 20.19
CA SER A 14 12.88 -34.04 19.32
C SER A 14 12.13 -34.41 18.04
N LEU A 15 11.52 -33.41 17.40
CA LEU A 15 10.82 -33.57 16.12
C LEU A 15 11.70 -34.24 15.03
N ASN A 16 13.01 -34.06 15.12
CA ASN A 16 13.98 -34.66 14.19
C ASN A 16 14.18 -36.17 14.41
N ASP A 17 13.95 -36.67 15.63
CA ASP A 17 14.03 -38.10 15.96
C ASP A 17 12.80 -38.86 15.48
N ALA A 18 11.62 -38.23 15.50
CA ALA A 18 10.38 -38.80 14.96
C ALA A 18 10.38 -38.88 13.42
N LEU A 19 11.03 -37.92 12.76
CA LEU A 19 11.12 -37.86 11.29
C LEU A 19 12.10 -38.90 10.71
N LYS A 20 13.09 -39.35 11.49
CA LYS A 20 14.07 -40.36 11.07
C LYS A 20 13.54 -41.80 11.10
N ALA A 21 12.36 -42.04 11.68
CA ALA A 21 11.79 -43.37 11.91
C ALA A 21 10.73 -43.82 10.87
N ARG A 22 10.39 -43.00 9.86
CA ARG A 22 9.43 -43.38 8.80
C ARG A 22 10.09 -43.41 7.43
N THR A 23 10.83 -44.48 7.17
CA THR A 23 11.16 -44.90 5.81
C THR A 23 9.91 -45.50 5.15
N ASN A 24 9.62 -45.04 3.91
CA ASN A 24 8.68 -45.59 2.92
C ASN A 24 7.18 -45.50 3.23
N LEU A 25 6.53 -44.40 2.82
CA LEU A 25 5.06 -44.28 2.75
C LEU A 25 4.59 -43.54 1.47
N LEU A 26 5.36 -43.65 0.39
CA LEU A 26 5.05 -43.05 -0.91
C LEU A 26 4.16 -43.89 -1.87
N PRO A 27 3.78 -45.16 -1.62
CA PRO A 27 2.75 -45.82 -2.45
C PRO A 27 1.32 -45.77 -1.90
N ASP A 28 1.09 -45.53 -0.60
CA ASP A 28 -0.26 -45.66 0.00
C ASP A 28 -1.11 -44.38 -0.03
N ILE A 29 -0.50 -43.20 -0.24
CA ILE A 29 -1.24 -41.93 -0.28
C ILE A 29 -2.05 -41.82 -1.59
N LEU A 30 -1.54 -42.34 -2.70
CA LEU A 30 -2.17 -42.21 -4.02
C LEU A 30 -3.41 -43.11 -4.18
N THR A 31 -3.39 -44.31 -3.59
CA THR A 31 -4.53 -45.24 -3.57
C THR A 31 -5.61 -44.84 -2.55
N MET A 32 -5.26 -44.07 -1.51
CA MET A 32 -6.25 -43.48 -0.59
C MET A 32 -7.00 -42.30 -1.23
N LEU A 33 -6.30 -41.43 -1.96
CA LEU A 33 -6.90 -40.24 -2.59
C LEU A 33 -7.85 -40.54 -3.76
N LEU A 34 -7.78 -41.73 -4.36
CA LEU A 34 -8.67 -42.15 -5.46
C LEU A 34 -9.95 -42.90 -4.99
N ARG A 35 -10.13 -43.12 -3.68
CA ARG A 35 -11.33 -43.80 -3.13
C ARG A 35 -12.20 -42.94 -2.22
N PHE A 36 -11.79 -41.73 -1.85
CA PHE A 36 -12.67 -40.82 -1.13
C PHE A 36 -13.62 -40.08 -2.08
N ARG A 37 -14.75 -40.72 -2.41
CA ARG A 37 -16.00 -39.96 -2.58
C ARG A 37 -16.36 -39.43 -1.21
N PHE A 38 -16.02 -38.17 -0.92
CA PHE A 38 -16.47 -37.53 0.31
C PHE A 38 -17.97 -37.24 0.23
N SER A 39 -18.74 -38.21 0.72
CA SER A 39 -20.12 -38.03 1.15
C SER A 39 -20.19 -36.87 2.14
N ASN A 40 -20.70 -35.71 1.72
CA ASN A 40 -21.19 -34.62 2.57
C ASN A 40 -20.35 -34.30 3.82
N ILE A 41 -19.04 -34.07 3.66
CA ILE A 41 -18.23 -33.43 4.70
C ILE A 41 -18.03 -31.98 4.27
N ALA A 42 -18.76 -31.07 4.92
CA ALA A 42 -18.43 -29.66 4.87
C ALA A 42 -17.07 -29.49 5.54
N VAL A 43 -16.04 -29.20 4.76
CA VAL A 43 -14.84 -28.54 5.29
C VAL A 43 -15.35 -27.19 5.80
N ILE A 44 -15.58 -27.07 7.11
CA ILE A 44 -15.82 -25.76 7.71
C ILE A 44 -14.49 -25.02 7.55
N SER A 45 -14.36 -24.22 6.50
CA SER A 45 -13.30 -23.23 6.47
C SER A 45 -13.58 -22.31 7.65
N ASP A 46 -12.75 -22.35 8.69
CA ASP A 46 -12.68 -21.29 9.70
C ASP A 46 -12.13 -20.02 9.05
N GLY A 47 -12.87 -19.50 8.06
CA GLY A 47 -12.60 -18.22 7.43
C GLY A 47 -12.78 -17.12 8.47
N ASN A 48 -11.99 -16.06 8.37
CA ASN A 48 -12.23 -14.89 9.20
C ASN A 48 -13.60 -14.33 8.78
N PRO A 49 -14.58 -14.15 9.69
CA PRO A 49 -15.91 -13.65 9.31
C PRO A 49 -15.89 -12.23 8.71
N CYS A 50 -14.78 -11.51 8.81
CA CYS A 50 -14.54 -10.23 8.14
C CYS A 50 -14.00 -10.38 6.70
N ASP A 51 -13.68 -11.59 6.24
CA ASP A 51 -13.23 -11.83 4.88
C ASP A 51 -14.38 -11.53 3.91
N GLY A 52 -14.17 -10.54 3.03
CA GLY A 52 -15.18 -10.09 2.06
C GLY A 52 -16.20 -9.07 2.58
N VAL A 53 -16.04 -8.56 3.81
CA VAL A 53 -16.90 -7.49 4.34
C VAL A 53 -16.36 -6.12 3.93
N GLU A 54 -17.12 -5.41 3.09
CA GLU A 54 -16.83 -4.02 2.72
C GLU A 54 -17.50 -3.05 3.69
N CYS A 55 -16.69 -2.34 4.46
CA CYS A 55 -17.17 -1.32 5.39
C CYS A 55 -17.22 0.08 4.75
N PRO A 56 -18.16 0.96 5.16
CA PRO A 56 -18.19 2.35 4.73
C PRO A 56 -16.90 3.12 5.08
N THR A 57 -16.65 4.24 4.40
CA THR A 57 -15.41 5.04 4.49
C THR A 57 -14.87 5.21 5.91
N SER A 58 -13.59 4.87 6.09
CA SER A 58 -12.82 4.95 7.34
C SER A 58 -13.29 4.03 8.47
N GLN A 59 -14.15 3.06 8.19
CA GLN A 59 -14.48 1.96 9.11
C GLN A 59 -13.68 0.70 8.77
N VAL A 60 -13.45 -0.13 9.78
CA VAL A 60 -12.80 -1.43 9.64
C VAL A 60 -13.76 -2.52 10.12
N CYS A 61 -13.71 -3.69 9.48
CA CYS A 61 -14.44 -4.84 9.97
C CYS A 61 -13.75 -5.38 11.23
N GLN A 62 -14.53 -5.51 12.30
CA GLN A 62 -14.13 -6.13 13.55
C GLN A 62 -15.18 -7.16 13.96
N LEU A 63 -14.81 -8.12 14.81
CA LEU A 63 -15.76 -9.10 15.33
C LEU A 63 -16.36 -8.60 16.65
N ASP A 64 -17.66 -8.79 16.84
CA ASP A 64 -18.31 -8.60 18.15
C ASP A 64 -18.05 -9.79 19.10
N ASP A 65 -18.57 -9.71 20.33
CA ASP A 65 -18.44 -10.79 21.35
C ASP A 65 -19.03 -12.13 20.90
N ARG A 66 -19.87 -12.12 19.86
CA ARG A 66 -20.53 -13.29 19.28
C ARG A 66 -19.88 -13.73 17.96
N ARG A 67 -18.69 -13.20 17.62
CA ARG A 67 -17.97 -13.42 16.35
C ARG A 67 -18.72 -12.97 15.09
N ASN A 68 -19.67 -12.04 15.19
CA ASN A 68 -20.29 -11.45 14.00
C ASN A 68 -19.42 -10.31 13.45
N PRO A 69 -19.28 -10.20 12.12
CA PRO A 69 -18.59 -9.07 11.51
C PRO A 69 -19.42 -7.79 11.66
N ILE A 70 -18.79 -6.76 12.22
CA ILE A 70 -19.36 -5.43 12.44
C ILE A 70 -18.40 -4.36 11.93
N CYS A 71 -18.93 -3.39 11.19
CA CYS A 71 -18.15 -2.23 10.77
C CYS A 71 -18.14 -1.18 11.87
N ARG A 72 -16.95 -0.83 12.37
CA ARG A 72 -16.77 0.23 13.38
C ARG A 72 -15.53 1.05 13.07
N CYS A 73 -15.45 2.24 13.68
CA CYS A 73 -14.23 3.02 13.62
C CYS A 73 -13.08 2.24 14.25
N ASN A 74 -11.92 2.24 13.59
CA ASN A 74 -10.73 1.65 14.17
C ASN A 74 -10.43 2.31 15.54
N SER A 75 -9.88 1.54 16.45
CA SER A 75 -9.49 1.98 17.80
C SER A 75 -8.02 1.72 18.10
N ILE A 76 -7.35 0.96 17.23
CA ILE A 76 -5.96 0.53 17.41
C ILE A 76 -5.12 1.17 16.32
N CYS A 77 -4.18 2.02 16.72
CA CYS A 77 -3.20 2.63 15.83
C CYS A 77 -1.80 2.35 16.36
N SER A 78 -0.81 2.25 15.46
CA SER A 78 0.60 2.25 15.85
C SER A 78 0.91 3.56 16.61
N PRO A 79 1.74 3.54 17.67
CA PRO A 79 2.20 4.74 18.34
C PRO A 79 3.26 5.52 17.53
N ASP A 80 3.64 5.04 16.35
CA ASP A 80 4.62 5.69 15.48
C ASP A 80 4.22 7.16 15.18
N PHE A 81 5.15 8.07 15.45
CA PHE A 81 4.99 9.48 15.18
C PHE A 81 5.38 9.78 13.72
N ARG A 82 4.37 9.95 12.87
CA ARG A 82 4.49 10.34 11.46
C ARG A 82 3.42 11.39 11.17
N PRO A 83 3.66 12.65 11.58
CA PRO A 83 2.60 13.65 11.66
C PRO A 83 1.98 13.93 10.30
N MET A 84 0.69 14.25 10.30
CA MET A 84 -0.06 14.63 9.09
C MET A 84 -0.98 15.80 9.37
N CYS A 85 -1.09 16.71 8.41
CA CYS A 85 -2.01 17.83 8.49
C CYS A 85 -3.35 17.47 7.85
N GLY A 86 -4.42 17.51 8.64
CA GLY A 86 -5.78 17.29 8.17
C GLY A 86 -6.39 18.53 7.52
N SER A 87 -7.43 18.33 6.71
CA SER A 87 -8.20 19.40 6.05
C SER A 87 -8.99 20.28 7.02
N ASP A 88 -9.08 19.86 8.27
CA ASP A 88 -9.63 20.63 9.37
C ASP A 88 -8.56 21.49 10.10
N GLY A 89 -7.34 21.54 9.55
CA GLY A 89 -6.23 22.32 10.07
C GLY A 89 -5.58 21.72 11.32
N ARG A 90 -5.88 20.47 11.67
CA ARG A 90 -5.31 19.78 12.84
C ARG A 90 -4.17 18.85 12.43
N THR A 91 -3.13 18.82 13.26
CA THR A 91 -2.06 17.81 13.16
C THR A 91 -2.52 16.52 13.82
N TYR A 92 -2.31 15.40 13.14
CA TYR A 92 -2.56 14.05 13.63
C TYR A 92 -1.24 13.30 13.79
N THR A 93 -1.12 12.46 14.82
CA THR A 93 0.09 11.67 15.12
C THR A 93 0.54 10.80 13.96
N ASN A 94 -0.44 10.22 13.25
CA ASN A 94 -0.26 9.46 12.02
C ASN A 94 -1.59 9.33 11.26
N GLU A 95 -1.51 8.78 10.05
CA GLU A 95 -2.67 8.54 9.18
C GLU A 95 -3.80 7.75 9.88
N CYS A 96 -3.45 6.73 10.68
CA CYS A 96 -4.44 5.94 11.39
C CYS A 96 -5.25 6.81 12.35
N THR A 97 -4.58 7.65 13.15
CA THR A 97 -5.27 8.55 14.09
C THR A 97 -6.19 9.56 13.38
N LEU A 98 -5.79 10.05 12.21
CA LEU A 98 -6.63 10.92 11.37
C LEU A 98 -7.87 10.19 10.88
N ARG A 99 -7.72 8.99 10.32
CA ARG A 99 -8.86 8.19 9.81
C ARG A 99 -9.82 7.80 10.94
N VAL A 100 -9.29 7.48 12.12
CA VAL A 100 -10.10 7.21 13.32
C VAL A 100 -10.90 8.43 13.73
N GLU A 101 -10.29 9.61 13.74
CA GLU A 101 -10.98 10.86 14.09
C GLU A 101 -12.03 11.24 13.04
N ALA A 102 -11.71 11.10 11.76
CA ALA A 102 -12.66 11.29 10.65
C ALA A 102 -13.90 10.39 10.84
N CYS A 103 -13.67 9.11 11.16
CA CYS A 103 -14.74 8.16 11.41
C CYS A 103 -15.58 8.52 12.65
N LYS A 104 -14.94 8.79 13.80
CA LYS A 104 -15.61 9.09 15.06
C LYS A 104 -16.41 10.40 15.01
N SER A 105 -15.83 11.44 14.41
CA SER A 105 -16.46 12.75 14.26
C SER A 105 -17.47 12.81 13.11
N ARG A 106 -17.58 11.74 12.30
CA ARG A 106 -18.38 11.69 11.07
C ARG A 106 -18.07 12.83 10.11
N LYS A 107 -16.80 13.25 10.07
CA LYS A 107 -16.30 14.30 9.18
C LYS A 107 -15.43 13.68 8.11
N ASN A 108 -15.51 14.23 6.90
CA ASN A 108 -14.57 13.92 5.84
C ASN A 108 -13.29 14.74 6.04
N ILE A 109 -12.38 14.23 6.87
CA ILE A 109 -11.07 14.83 7.12
C ILE A 109 -10.11 14.22 6.11
N ARG A 110 -9.69 15.04 5.14
CA ARG A 110 -8.69 14.66 4.14
C ARG A 110 -7.31 15.00 4.64
N ILE A 111 -6.29 14.30 4.15
CA ILE A 111 -4.91 14.67 4.42
C ILE A 111 -4.54 15.78 3.42
N ILE A 112 -3.98 16.88 3.91
CA ILE A 112 -3.51 18.00 3.08
C ILE A 112 -2.03 17.82 2.76
N TYR A 113 -1.22 17.49 3.76
CA TYR A 113 0.18 17.14 3.58
C TYR A 113 0.73 16.29 4.73
N THR A 114 1.80 15.56 4.47
CA THR A 114 2.64 14.94 5.51
C THR A 114 3.41 16.01 6.29
N GLY A 115 3.34 15.98 7.62
CA GLY A 115 3.91 16.99 8.51
C GLY A 115 2.87 17.61 9.44
N GLU A 116 3.31 18.48 10.35
CA GLU A 116 2.40 19.22 11.22
C GLU A 116 1.79 20.42 10.49
N CYS A 117 0.53 20.77 10.76
CA CYS A 117 -0.12 21.91 10.09
C CYS A 117 0.61 23.26 10.31
N SER A 118 1.34 23.40 11.42
CA SER A 118 2.11 24.62 11.74
C SER A 118 3.45 24.70 11.02
N SER A 119 3.90 23.61 10.39
CA SER A 119 5.22 23.55 9.76
C SER A 119 5.32 24.37 8.47
N GLY A 120 4.17 24.70 7.83
CA GLY A 120 4.14 25.43 6.56
C GLY A 120 4.89 24.71 5.43
N ALA A 121 5.30 23.46 5.64
CA ALA A 121 6.13 22.70 4.74
C ALA A 121 5.27 22.20 3.58
N ASN A 122 5.50 22.73 2.38
CA ASN A 122 4.97 22.13 1.17
C ASN A 122 5.78 20.86 0.89
N PRO A 123 5.15 19.67 0.82
CA PRO A 123 5.84 18.41 0.53
C PRO A 123 6.64 18.44 -0.79
N CYS A 124 6.25 19.28 -1.74
CA CYS A 124 7.00 19.47 -2.98
C CYS A 124 8.33 20.21 -2.81
N ASP A 125 8.52 21.00 -1.75
CA ASP A 125 9.75 21.77 -1.56
C ASP A 125 10.96 20.88 -1.24
N SER A 126 10.72 19.72 -0.64
CA SER A 126 11.78 18.76 -0.30
C SER A 126 11.96 17.65 -1.35
N LEU A 127 11.08 17.58 -2.36
CA LEU A 127 11.09 16.53 -3.36
C LEU A 127 11.90 16.93 -4.60
N GLN A 128 12.98 16.21 -4.89
CA GLN A 128 13.80 16.42 -6.08
C GLN A 128 13.29 15.57 -7.25
N CYS A 129 12.48 16.19 -8.12
CA CYS A 129 11.94 15.52 -9.29
C CYS A 129 12.94 15.46 -10.46
N GLY A 130 12.80 14.42 -11.29
CA GLY A 130 13.63 14.19 -12.48
C GLY A 130 13.32 15.15 -13.64
N PRO A 131 14.01 14.98 -14.78
CA PRO A 131 13.83 15.84 -15.95
C PRO A 131 12.36 15.87 -16.41
N TYR A 132 11.82 17.08 -16.58
CA TYR A 132 10.45 17.32 -17.03
C TYR A 132 9.34 16.71 -16.16
N GLN A 133 9.68 16.29 -14.94
CA GLN A 133 8.70 15.89 -13.93
C GLN A 133 8.23 17.11 -13.14
N ASN A 134 6.93 17.15 -12.88
CA ASN A 134 6.31 18.12 -11.98
C ASN A 134 5.94 17.42 -10.67
N CYS A 135 6.03 18.14 -9.56
CA CYS A 135 5.55 17.65 -8.28
C CYS A 135 4.03 17.84 -8.17
N ASP A 136 3.33 16.81 -7.74
CA ASP A 136 1.90 16.81 -7.48
C ASP A 136 1.61 16.19 -6.11
N ILE A 137 0.60 16.72 -5.43
CA ILE A 137 0.19 16.26 -4.10
C ILE A 137 -1.11 15.52 -4.24
N ASP A 138 -1.11 14.24 -3.87
CA ASP A 138 -2.29 13.40 -3.98
C ASP A 138 -3.34 13.69 -2.89
N LEU A 139 -4.46 12.96 -2.93
CA LEU A 139 -5.55 13.08 -1.95
C LEU A 139 -5.13 12.67 -0.52
N LEU A 140 -3.99 11.99 -0.37
CA LEU A 140 -3.38 11.58 0.88
C LEU A 140 -2.31 12.56 1.35
N GLY A 141 -2.12 13.70 0.66
CA GLY A 141 -1.12 14.71 1.00
C GLY A 141 0.32 14.26 0.75
N ILE A 142 0.52 13.26 -0.12
CA ILE A 142 1.83 12.73 -0.47
C ILE A 142 2.29 13.44 -1.75
N ALA A 143 3.46 14.09 -1.69
CA ALA A 143 4.10 14.62 -2.88
C ALA A 143 4.71 13.49 -3.73
N THR A 144 4.40 13.51 -5.02
CA THR A 144 4.91 12.56 -6.01
C THR A 144 5.38 13.31 -7.25
N CYS A 145 6.40 12.76 -7.92
CA CYS A 145 6.88 13.30 -9.20
C CYS A 145 6.15 12.63 -10.36
N GLN A 146 5.43 13.40 -11.15
CA GLN A 146 4.66 12.91 -12.29
C GLN A 146 5.04 13.61 -13.60
N CYS A 147 4.85 12.90 -14.70
CA CYS A 147 4.95 13.47 -16.04
C CYS A 147 3.62 14.09 -16.44
N ASP A 148 3.66 15.18 -17.20
CA ASP A 148 2.44 15.79 -17.72
C ASP A 148 1.64 14.77 -18.56
N ALA A 149 0.38 14.57 -18.17
CA ALA A 149 -0.45 13.53 -18.77
C ALA A 149 -0.89 13.91 -20.20
N ALA A 150 -1.04 15.20 -20.49
CA ALA A 150 -1.63 15.68 -21.71
C ALA A 150 -0.77 16.75 -22.41
N CYS A 151 -0.61 16.58 -23.71
CA CYS A 151 -0.11 17.58 -24.62
C CYS A 151 -1.20 17.95 -25.63
N GLU A 152 -1.16 19.20 -26.11
CA GLU A 152 -1.98 19.60 -27.25
C GLU A 152 -1.56 18.79 -28.48
N LYS A 153 -2.53 18.37 -29.30
CA LYS A 153 -2.28 17.61 -30.54
C LYS A 153 -1.89 18.49 -31.73
N ALA A 154 -1.38 19.70 -31.48
CA ALA A 154 -0.91 20.60 -32.52
C ALA A 154 0.39 20.08 -33.15
N VAL A 155 0.41 20.01 -34.48
CA VAL A 155 1.59 19.60 -35.25
C VAL A 155 2.54 20.79 -35.39
N ARG A 156 3.61 20.80 -34.60
CA ARG A 156 4.65 21.83 -34.58
C ARG A 156 6.00 21.13 -34.41
N LEU A 157 6.44 20.45 -35.47
CA LEU A 157 7.55 19.49 -35.42
C LEU A 157 8.82 20.09 -34.83
N VAL A 158 9.51 19.29 -34.02
CA VAL A 158 10.80 19.64 -33.41
C VAL A 158 11.77 18.46 -33.46
N CYS A 159 13.05 18.76 -33.69
CA CYS A 159 14.15 17.81 -33.58
C CYS A 159 14.72 17.86 -32.16
N GLY A 160 14.75 16.73 -31.47
CA GLY A 160 15.34 16.58 -30.14
C GLY A 160 16.86 16.39 -30.17
N SER A 161 17.51 16.60 -29.02
CA SER A 161 18.95 16.37 -28.83
C SER A 161 19.35 14.89 -28.92
N ASP A 162 18.36 14.01 -29.01
CA ASP A 162 18.49 12.57 -29.22
C ASP A 162 18.27 12.17 -30.69
N GLU A 163 18.33 13.14 -31.62
CA GLU A 163 18.22 12.96 -33.07
C GLU A 163 16.87 12.36 -33.51
N GLN A 164 15.82 12.56 -32.70
CA GLN A 164 14.46 12.14 -33.00
C GLN A 164 13.53 13.32 -33.25
N THR A 165 12.62 13.17 -34.21
CA THR A 165 11.56 14.14 -34.51
C THR A 165 10.34 13.90 -33.62
N TYR A 166 9.83 14.96 -33.00
CA TYR A 166 8.65 14.95 -32.14
C TYR A 166 7.53 15.83 -32.71
N LEU A 167 6.28 15.47 -32.43
CA LEU A 167 5.10 16.20 -32.92
C LEU A 167 5.11 17.68 -32.52
N ASN A 168 5.55 17.94 -31.29
CA ASN A 168 5.76 19.26 -30.71
C ASN A 168 6.67 19.17 -29.48
N GLU A 169 7.06 20.33 -28.95
CA GLU A 169 7.96 20.43 -27.79
C GLU A 169 7.36 19.83 -26.50
N CYS A 170 6.03 19.78 -26.36
CA CYS A 170 5.40 19.12 -25.23
C CYS A 170 5.61 17.60 -25.30
N GLU A 171 5.33 16.99 -26.46
CA GLU A 171 5.53 15.55 -26.66
C GLU A 171 7.01 15.15 -26.51
N MET A 172 7.94 15.99 -26.98
CA MET A 172 9.38 15.80 -26.75
C MET A 172 9.72 15.74 -25.25
N ARG A 173 9.26 16.72 -24.47
CA ARG A 173 9.51 16.77 -23.02
C ARG A 173 8.81 15.64 -22.27
N LYS A 174 7.58 15.29 -22.67
CA LYS A 174 6.83 14.16 -22.12
C LYS A 174 7.57 12.85 -22.34
N GLN A 175 8.10 12.62 -23.55
CA GLN A 175 8.93 11.44 -23.82
C GLN A 175 10.21 11.46 -22.99
N GLY A 176 10.88 12.61 -22.87
CA GLY A 176 12.02 12.80 -21.98
C GLY A 176 11.71 12.43 -20.53
N CYS A 177 10.55 12.87 -20.02
CA CYS A 177 10.06 12.53 -18.69
C CYS A 177 9.87 11.02 -18.49
N ILE A 178 9.14 10.38 -19.42
CA ILE A 178 8.84 8.94 -19.37
C ILE A 178 10.12 8.10 -19.43
N LEU A 179 11.07 8.50 -20.28
CA LEU A 179 12.35 7.82 -20.45
C LEU A 179 13.40 8.22 -19.40
N LYS A 180 13.10 9.16 -18.50
CA LYS A 180 14.05 9.76 -17.54
C LYS A 180 15.31 10.32 -18.21
N LYS A 181 15.15 10.92 -19.40
CA LYS A 181 16.21 11.53 -20.20
C LYS A 181 15.96 13.03 -20.39
N SER A 182 17.01 13.82 -20.31
CA SER A 182 16.98 15.25 -20.59
C SER A 182 17.07 15.52 -22.10
N ILE A 183 15.98 15.28 -22.84
CA ILE A 183 15.87 15.55 -24.27
C ILE A 183 15.62 17.04 -24.50
N LYS A 184 16.66 17.77 -24.91
CA LYS A 184 16.58 19.21 -25.18
C LYS A 184 16.16 19.45 -26.62
N LEU A 185 15.54 20.60 -26.91
CA LEU A 185 15.28 21.03 -28.28
C LEU A 185 16.62 21.25 -29.00
N ALA A 186 16.86 20.54 -30.10
CA ALA A 186 17.98 20.80 -30.98
C ALA A 186 17.62 21.94 -31.96
N TYR A 187 16.53 21.79 -32.71
CA TYR A 187 15.99 22.83 -33.60
C TYR A 187 14.52 22.54 -33.96
N ARG A 188 13.85 23.51 -34.61
CA ARG A 188 12.46 23.37 -35.08
C ARG A 188 12.44 22.73 -36.46
N GLY A 189 11.48 21.84 -36.70
CA GLY A 189 11.41 21.01 -37.90
C GLY A 189 11.76 19.55 -37.61
N GLU A 190 11.85 18.75 -38.67
CA GLU A 190 12.28 17.36 -38.60
C GLU A 190 13.81 17.28 -38.49
N CYS A 191 14.30 16.26 -37.81
CA CYS A 191 15.63 15.71 -38.08
C CYS A 191 15.60 14.99 -39.45
#